data_AF-A0A522M3A2-F1
#
_entry.id   AF-A0A522M3A2-F1
#
_cell.length_a   1.000
_cell.length_b   1.000
_cell.length_c   1.000
_cell.angle_alpha   90.00
_cell.angle_beta   90.00
_cell.angle_gamma   90.00
#
_symmetry.space_group_name_H-M   'P 1'
#
loop_
_entity.id
_entity.type
_entity.pdbx_description
1 polymer ?
#
loop_
_entity_poly.entity_id
_entity_poly.type
_entity_poly.pdbx_seq_one_letter_code
_entity_poly.pdbx_strand_id
1 'polypeptide(L)' 'LLHGLDWETTGRIASLLGAIKIEHHGTQNHRFTRPEFDARFREAFGRAL' A
#
# COMPACT_ATOMS: atom_id res chain seq x y z
N LEU A 1 6.24 -4.10 11.14
CA LEU A 1 7.27 -4.96 11.77
C LEU A 1 8.62 -4.23 11.92
N LEU A 2 9.39 -3.97 10.85
CA LEU A 2 10.67 -3.24 10.93
C LEU A 2 10.55 -1.75 11.31
N HIS A 3 9.40 -1.14 11.03
CA HIS A 3 9.11 0.27 11.34
C HIS A 3 8.23 0.46 12.60
N GLY A 4 8.04 -0.58 13.42
CA GLY A 4 7.27 -0.47 14.67
C GLY A 4 5.77 -0.17 14.50
N LEU A 5 5.22 -0.26 13.28
CA LEU A 5 3.80 -0.02 13.02
C LEU A 5 2.92 -1.08 13.67
N ASP A 6 1.72 -0.67 14.08
CA ASP A 6 0.69 -1.56 14.59
C ASP A 6 0.18 -2.52 13.50
N TRP A 7 -0.53 -3.56 13.93
CA TRP A 7 -1.03 -4.62 13.05
C TRP A 7 -2.07 -4.14 12.04
N GLU A 8 -2.94 -3.21 12.44
CA GLU A 8 -3.99 -2.68 11.57
C GLU A 8 -3.38 -1.87 10.43
N THR A 9 -2.44 -0.98 10.75
CA THR A 9 -1.69 -0.20 9.76
C THR A 9 -0.86 -1.12 8.86
N THR A 10 -0.16 -2.10 9.43
CA THR A 10 0.63 -3.07 8.66
C THR A 10 -0.25 -3.88 7.69
N GLY A 11 -1.43 -4.33 8.13
CA GLY A 11 -2.38 -5.06 7.30
C GLY A 11 -2.94 -4.22 6.16
N ARG A 12 -3.24 -2.94 6.39
CA ARG A 12 -3.69 -2.00 5.35
C ARG A 12 -2.62 -1.74 4.29
N ILE A 13 -1.37 -1.57 4.69
CA ILE A 13 -0.24 -1.46 3.76
C ILE A 13 -0.17 -2.71 2.87
N ALA A 14 -0.22 -3.90 3.48
CA ALA A 14 -0.16 -5.16 2.74
C ALA A 14 -1.35 -5.34 1.79
N SER A 15 -2.56 -4.99 2.22
CA SER A 15 -3.77 -5.03 1.40
C SER A 15 -3.65 -4.11 0.17
N LEU A 16 -3.19 -2.87 0.35
CA LEU A 16 -3.01 -1.93 -0.75
C LEU A 16 -1.90 -2.37 -1.73
N LEU A 17 -0.78 -2.89 -1.22
CA LEU A 17 0.27 -3.46 -2.07
C LEU A 17 -0.24 -4.63 -2.91
N GLY A 18 -1.09 -5.49 -2.34
CA GLY A 18 -1.73 -6.58 -3.07
C GLY A 18 -2.64 -6.09 -4.20
N ALA A 19 -3.43 -5.04 -3.95
CA ALA A 19 -4.27 -4.40 -4.96
C ALA A 19 -3.43 -3.80 -6.10
N ILE A 20 -2.42 -2.99 -5.78
CA ILE A 20 -1.50 -2.42 -6.78
C ILE A 20 -0.84 -3.52 -7.62
N LYS A 21 -0.45 -4.63 -6.99
CA LYS A 21 0.19 -5.74 -7.70
C LYS A 21 -0.76 -6.41 -8.69
N ILE A 22 -2.06 -6.55 -8.40
CA ILE A 22 -3.00 -7.27 -9.28
C ILE A 22 -3.43 -6.44 -10.50
N GLU A 23 -3.29 -5.11 -10.43
CA GLU A 23 -3.57 -4.18 -11.53
C GLU A 23 -2.60 -4.35 -12.72
N HIS A 24 -1.46 -5.01 -12.50
CA HIS A 24 -0.44 -5.25 -13.52
C HIS A 24 -0.21 -6.74 -13.75
N HIS A 25 -0.17 -7.15 -15.02
CA HIS A 25 0.27 -8.50 -15.37
C HIS A 25 1.73 -8.71 -14.99
N GLY A 26 2.04 -9.84 -14.34
CA GLY A 26 3.37 -10.16 -13.81
C GLY A 26 3.49 -9.92 -12.29
N THR A 27 4.52 -10.46 -11.66
CA THR A 27 4.66 -10.42 -10.19
C THR A 27 5.27 -9.12 -9.67
N GLN A 28 6.11 -8.44 -10.46
CA GLN A 28 6.91 -7.27 -10.03
C GLN A 28 6.88 -6.11 -11.04
N ASN A 29 5.87 -6.06 -11.91
CA ASN A 29 5.80 -5.03 -12.96
C ASN A 29 5.15 -3.72 -12.49
N HIS A 30 4.58 -3.71 -11.28
CA HIS A 30 3.98 -2.52 -10.69
C HIS A 30 5.06 -1.51 -10.28
N ARG A 31 4.79 -0.22 -10.46
CA ARG A 31 5.65 0.88 -10.03
C ARG A 31 4.80 1.96 -9.41
N PHE A 32 5.33 2.56 -8.35
CA PHE A 32 4.75 3.73 -7.71
C PHE A 32 5.85 4.46 -6.94
N THR A 33 5.63 5.74 -6.71
CA THR A 33 6.42 6.60 -5.84
C THR A 33 5.81 6.63 -4.44
N ARG A 34 6.58 7.09 -3.46
CA ARG A 34 6.06 7.23 -2.08
C ARG A 34 4.81 8.14 -2.00
N PRO A 35 4.78 9.34 -2.64
CA PRO A 35 3.59 10.19 -2.62
C PRO A 35 2.34 9.55 -3.25
N GLU A 36 2.51 8.80 -4.35
CA GLU A 36 1.40 8.08 -4.98
C GLU A 36 0.83 7.00 -4.05
N PHE A 37 1.70 6.26 -3.36
CA PHE A 37 1.27 5.28 -2.37
C PHE A 37 0.49 5.93 -1.21
N ASP A 38 1.01 7.02 -0.65
CA ASP A 38 0.37 7.72 0.46
C ASP A 38 -1.00 8.30 0.06
N ALA A 39 -1.14 8.79 -1.18
CA ALA A 39 -2.40 9.26 -1.74
C ALA A 39 -3.43 8.12 -1.85
N ARG A 40 -3.04 6.98 -2.45
CA ARG A 40 -3.91 5.81 -2.57
C ARG A 40 -4.27 5.19 -1.21
N PHE A 41 -3.35 5.22 -0.24
CA PHE A 41 -3.63 4.78 1.12
C PHE A 41 -4.71 5.65 1.79
N ARG A 42 -4.60 6.98 1.62
CA ARG A 42 -5.60 7.91 2.15
C ARG A 42 -6.97 7.73 1.49
N GLU A 43 -7.00 7.51 0.18
CA GLU A 43 -8.22 7.22 -0.57
C GLU A 43 -8.88 5.92 -0.08
N ALA A 44 -8.11 4.84 0.07
CA ALA A 44 -8.64 3.53 0.45
C ALA A 44 -9.10 3.44 1.91
N PHE A 45 -8.43 4.15 2.83
CA PHE A 45 -8.63 3.96 4.27
C PHE A 45 -9.00 5.24 5.04
N GLY A 46 -9.15 6.37 4.35
CA GLY A 46 -9.65 7.63 4.94
C GLY A 46 -8.69 8.30 5.93
N ARG A 47 -7.42 7.89 6.00
CA ARG A 47 -6.41 8.48 6.89
C ARG A 47 -5.03 8.52 6.25
N ALA A 48 -4.17 9.41 6.74
CA ALA A 48 -2.76 9.40 6.37
C ALA A 48 -2.05 8.17 6.97
N LEU A 49 -1.03 7.71 6.23
CA LEU A 49 -0.10 6.69 6.66
C LEU A 49 0.91 7.23 7.67
#